data_AF-A0A077NEJ3-F1
#
_entry.id   AF-A0A077NEJ3-F1
#
_cell.length_a   1.000
_cell.length_b   1.000
_cell.length_c   1.000
_cell.angle_alpha   90.00
_cell.angle_beta   90.00
_cell.angle_gamma   90.00
#
_symmetry.space_group_name_H-M   'P 1'
#
loop_
_entity.id
_entity.type
_entity.pdbx_description
1 polymer ?
#
loop_
_entity_poly.entity_id
_entity_poly.type
_entity_poly.pdbx_seq_one_letter_code
_entity_poly.pdbx_strand_id
1 'polypeptide(L)'
;MAMAEAKNTMTLSADGEVMHSLHAGKSGTITVTLLKTSPANAKLMLMYNAQQFSSATWGNNGILIRNKVSGDTTAARSVAFQKIPDIANAKVGNTVSWVFDCGKIDTILGTF
;
A
#
# COMPACT_ATOMS: atom_id res chain seq x y z
N MET A 1 -2.50 3.27 -4.66
CA MET A 1 -1.42 2.26 -4.57
C MET A 1 -0.39 2.59 -5.62
N ALA A 2 0.89 2.38 -5.34
CA ALA A 2 1.97 2.52 -6.31
C ALA A 2 2.84 1.26 -6.26
N MET A 3 3.09 0.63 -7.40
CA MET A 3 4.00 -0.53 -7.47
C MET A 3 5.45 -0.03 -7.40
N ALA A 4 6.32 -0.82 -6.76
CA ALA A 4 7.72 -0.44 -6.59
C ALA A 4 8.50 -0.43 -7.92
N GLU A 5 8.11 -1.25 -8.89
CA GLU A 5 8.82 -1.41 -10.15
C GLU A 5 7.88 -1.75 -11.31
N ALA A 6 8.31 -1.41 -12.54
CA ALA A 6 7.65 -1.86 -13.76
C ALA A 6 7.82 -3.38 -13.93
N LYS A 7 6.79 -4.05 -14.43
CA LYS A 7 6.75 -5.51 -14.58
C LYS A 7 7.68 -6.04 -15.69
N ASN A 8 8.10 -5.20 -16.61
CA ASN A 8 8.81 -5.60 -17.82
C ASN A 8 9.87 -4.56 -18.17
N THR A 9 11.07 -5.03 -18.51
CA THR A 9 12.09 -4.23 -19.21
C THR A 9 12.15 -4.71 -20.66
N MET A 10 11.95 -3.79 -21.59
CA MET A 10 12.02 -4.05 -23.03
C MET A 10 13.33 -3.48 -23.57
N THR A 11 14.17 -4.35 -24.13
CA THR A 11 15.41 -3.95 -24.79
C THR A 11 15.25 -4.14 -26.29
N LEU A 12 15.48 -3.07 -27.06
CA LEU A 12 15.48 -3.12 -28.52
C LEU A 12 16.91 -3.37 -29.01
N SER A 13 17.08 -4.40 -29.83
CA SER A 13 18.34 -4.69 -30.52
C SER A 13 18.47 -3.83 -31.79
N ALA A 14 19.69 -3.66 -32.30
CA ALA A 14 19.97 -2.80 -33.47
C ALA A 14 19.34 -3.34 -34.78
N ASP A 15 18.94 -4.61 -34.80
CA ASP A 15 18.20 -5.29 -35.86
C ASP A 15 16.68 -5.16 -35.75
N GLY A 16 16.17 -4.51 -34.70
CA GLY A 16 14.74 -4.31 -34.45
C GLY A 16 14.07 -5.43 -33.62
N GLU A 17 14.83 -6.46 -33.22
CA GLU A 17 14.32 -7.52 -32.36
C GLU A 17 14.16 -7.05 -30.91
N VAL A 18 13.20 -7.65 -30.20
CA VAL A 18 12.80 -7.21 -28.85
C VAL A 18 13.11 -8.30 -27.83
N MET A 19 13.87 -7.95 -26.79
CA MET A 19 14.05 -8.80 -25.62
C MET A 19 13.21 -8.27 -24.45
N HIS A 20 12.39 -9.13 -23.85
CA HIS A 20 11.63 -8.84 -22.64
C HIS A 20 12.24 -9.50 -21.41
N SER A 21 12.37 -8.74 -20.32
CA SER A 21 12.77 -9.23 -19.01
C SER A 21 11.64 -9.00 -18.00
N LEU A 22 11.09 -10.09 -17.46
CA LEU A 22 10.01 -10.06 -16.47
C LEU A 22 10.56 -9.76 -15.08
N HIS A 23 10.06 -8.70 -14.45
CA HIS A 23 10.30 -8.44 -13.04
C HIS A 23 9.23 -9.12 -12.18
N ALA A 24 9.62 -10.02 -11.28
CA ALA A 24 8.68 -10.77 -10.44
C ALA A 24 8.11 -9.97 -9.25
N GLY A 25 8.65 -8.77 -9.01
CA GLY A 25 8.26 -7.88 -7.91
C GLY A 25 6.75 -7.62 -7.87
N LYS A 26 6.18 -7.79 -6.68
CA LYS A 26 4.79 -7.41 -6.35
C LYS A 26 4.73 -6.44 -5.17
N SER A 27 5.87 -5.88 -4.80
CA SER A 27 5.98 -4.90 -3.73
C SER A 27 5.46 -3.55 -4.19
N GLY A 28 5.02 -2.74 -3.24
CA GLY A 28 4.52 -1.41 -3.52
C GLY A 28 4.08 -0.70 -2.25
N THR A 29 3.52 0.48 -2.42
CA THR A 29 3.03 1.31 -1.32
C THR A 29 1.52 1.48 -1.40
N ILE A 30 0.89 1.44 -0.23
CA ILE A 30 -0.53 1.77 -0.05
C ILE A 30 -0.60 3.00 0.84
N THR A 31 -1.34 4.02 0.40
CA THR A 31 -1.60 5.22 1.19
C THR A 31 -3.07 5.26 1.55
N VAL A 32 -3.37 5.38 2.84
CA VAL A 32 -4.73 5.50 3.38
C VAL A 32 -4.88 6.89 3.99
N THR A 33 -5.74 7.70 3.39
CA THR A 33 -6.02 9.07 3.86
C THR A 33 -7.36 9.11 4.57
N LEU A 34 -7.36 9.54 5.83
CA LEU A 34 -8.54 9.59 6.69
C LEU A 34 -8.66 10.96 7.36
N LEU A 35 -9.85 11.33 7.83
CA LEU A 35 -10.02 12.49 8.69
C LEU A 35 -9.31 12.26 10.03
N LYS A 36 -8.64 13.29 10.58
CA LYS A 36 -7.91 13.22 11.86
C LYS A 36 -8.77 12.70 13.01
N THR A 37 -10.04 13.11 13.06
CA THR A 37 -11.01 12.76 14.08
C THR A 37 -11.68 11.39 13.85
N SER A 38 -11.37 10.70 12.75
CA SER A 38 -11.98 9.43 12.42
C SER A 38 -11.60 8.35 13.47
N PRO A 39 -12.57 7.55 13.94
CA PRO A 39 -12.27 6.38 14.78
C PRO A 39 -11.30 5.39 14.11
N ALA A 40 -11.30 5.33 12.77
CA ALA A 40 -10.36 4.50 12.02
C ALA A 40 -8.90 4.98 12.18
N ASN A 41 -8.68 6.30 12.24
CA ASN A 41 -7.35 6.86 12.49
C ASN A 41 -6.84 6.48 13.90
N ALA A 42 -7.70 6.52 14.91
CA ALA A 42 -7.35 6.08 16.27
C ALA A 42 -6.95 4.61 16.31
N LYS A 43 -7.64 3.74 15.57
CA LYS A 43 -7.28 2.31 15.44
C LYS A 43 -5.93 2.11 14.76
N LEU A 44 -5.63 2.87 13.70
CA LEU A 44 -4.34 2.79 13.02
C LEU A 44 -3.18 3.21 13.94
N MET A 45 -3.39 4.24 14.78
CA MET A 45 -2.41 4.64 15.79
C MET A 45 -2.16 3.53 16.82
N LEU A 46 -3.21 2.85 17.30
CA LEU A 46 -3.07 1.73 18.22
C LEU A 46 -2.34 0.54 17.58
N MET A 47 -2.65 0.21 16.32
CA MET A 47 -1.95 -0.83 15.57
C MET A 47 -0.47 -0.51 15.38
N TYR A 48 -0.13 0.73 15.05
CA TYR A 48 1.25 1.19 14.96
C TYR A 48 2.00 0.99 16.28
N ASN A 49 1.41 1.42 17.40
CA ASN A 49 2.00 1.24 18.73
C ASN A 49 2.17 -0.23 19.14
N ALA A 50 1.18 -1.08 18.82
CA ALA A 50 1.26 -2.51 19.11
C ALA A 50 2.40 -3.20 18.33
N GLN A 51 2.66 -2.78 17.10
CA GLN A 51 3.74 -3.34 16.28
C GLN A 51 5.11 -2.83 16.66
N GLN A 52 5.22 -1.57 17.11
CA GLN A 52 6.50 -1.05 17.63
C GLN A 52 7.01 -1.85 18.84
N PHE A 53 6.11 -2.54 19.56
CA PHE A 53 6.49 -3.33 20.73
C PHE A 53 7.33 -4.56 20.39
N SER A 54 7.28 -5.06 19.16
CA SER A 54 8.07 -6.20 18.73
C SER A 54 8.41 -6.14 17.25
N SER A 55 9.71 -6.15 16.93
CA SER A 55 10.20 -6.26 15.56
C SER A 55 9.73 -7.55 14.86
N ALA A 56 9.39 -8.60 15.62
CA ALA A 56 8.88 -9.85 15.07
C ALA A 56 7.44 -9.74 14.53
N THR A 57 6.66 -8.76 15.00
CA THR A 57 5.29 -8.51 14.51
C THR A 57 5.22 -7.36 13.50
N TRP A 58 6.31 -6.58 13.40
CA TRP A 58 6.44 -5.52 12.40
C TRP A 58 6.39 -6.08 10.98
N GLY A 59 5.62 -5.42 10.11
CA GLY A 59 5.55 -5.82 8.70
C GLY A 59 4.75 -7.08 8.41
N ASN A 60 4.02 -7.64 9.39
CA ASN A 60 3.18 -8.82 9.19
C ASN A 60 1.69 -8.50 9.03
N ASN A 61 1.35 -7.25 8.66
CA ASN A 61 -0.05 -6.90 8.45
C ASN A 61 -0.58 -7.41 7.12
N GLY A 62 -1.90 -7.59 7.07
CA GLY A 62 -2.66 -7.76 5.85
C GLY A 62 -3.64 -6.59 5.68
N ILE A 63 -3.75 -6.08 4.45
CA ILE A 63 -4.76 -5.07 4.08
C ILE A 63 -5.62 -5.66 2.97
N LEU A 64 -6.94 -5.65 3.15
CA LEU A 64 -7.90 -5.94 2.10
C LEU A 64 -8.70 -4.69 1.78
N ILE A 65 -8.66 -4.27 0.51
CA ILE A 65 -9.42 -3.16 -0.03
C ILE A 65 -10.44 -3.74 -0.99
N ARG A 66 -11.72 -3.48 -0.73
CA ARG A 66 -12.82 -3.87 -1.62
C ARG A 66 -13.54 -2.63 -2.11
N ASN A 67 -13.62 -2.44 -3.42
CA ASN A 67 -14.51 -1.48 -4.03
C ASN A 67 -15.83 -2.19 -4.35
N LYS A 68 -16.90 -1.85 -3.61
CA LYS A 68 -18.21 -2.49 -3.80
C LYS A 68 -18.86 -2.13 -5.13
N VAL A 69 -18.56 -0.96 -5.69
CA VAL A 69 -19.21 -0.46 -6.91
C VAL A 69 -18.65 -1.15 -8.15
N SER A 70 -17.32 -1.27 -8.26
CA SER A 70 -16.66 -1.94 -9.38
C SER A 70 -16.41 -3.43 -9.16
N GLY A 71 -16.55 -3.93 -7.93
CA GLY A 71 -16.23 -5.31 -7.57
C GLY A 71 -14.73 -5.58 -7.35
N ASP A 72 -13.87 -4.57 -7.52
CA ASP A 72 -12.42 -4.73 -7.38
C ASP A 72 -12.04 -5.12 -5.96
N THR A 73 -11.14 -6.10 -5.85
CA THR A 73 -10.56 -6.52 -4.58
C THR A 73 -9.04 -6.49 -4.67
N THR A 74 -8.41 -5.70 -3.82
CA THR A 74 -6.96 -5.65 -3.66
C THR A 74 -6.59 -6.21 -2.29
N ALA A 75 -5.71 -7.21 -2.28
CA ALA A 75 -5.15 -7.81 -1.08
C ALA A 75 -3.64 -7.53 -1.02
N ALA A 76 -3.19 -6.91 0.06
CA ALA A 76 -1.79 -6.71 0.36
C ALA A 76 -1.38 -7.53 1.59
N ARG A 77 -0.18 -8.13 1.52
CA ARG A 77 0.42 -8.94 2.58
C ARG A 77 1.84 -8.47 2.86
N SER A 78 2.35 -8.86 4.02
CA SER A 78 3.65 -8.42 4.54
C SER A 78 3.70 -6.89 4.57
N VAL A 79 2.70 -6.30 5.22
CA VAL A 79 2.50 -4.85 5.22
C VAL A 79 3.07 -4.23 6.48
N ALA A 80 3.92 -3.21 6.33
CA ALA A 80 4.54 -2.44 7.40
C ALA A 80 4.09 -0.98 7.34
N PHE A 81 4.05 -0.30 8.50
CA PHE A 81 3.93 1.15 8.53
C PHE A 81 5.27 1.79 8.17
N GLN A 82 5.26 2.87 7.39
CA GLN A 82 6.49 3.65 7.14
C GLN A 82 6.85 4.55 8.32
N LYS A 83 5.88 5.37 8.75
CA LYS A 83 6.00 6.30 9.87
C LYS A 83 4.64 6.67 10.44
N ILE A 84 4.65 7.27 11.63
CA ILE A 84 3.49 8.04 12.09
C ILE A 84 3.30 9.24 11.14
N PRO A 85 2.07 9.50 10.66
CA PRO A 85 1.79 10.69 9.86
C PRO A 85 2.00 11.98 10.67
N ASP A 86 2.39 13.04 9.99
CA ASP A 86 2.49 14.37 10.60
C ASP A 86 1.12 14.86 11.09
N ILE A 87 0.96 14.98 12.40
CA ILE A 87 -0.30 15.36 13.03
C ILE A 87 -0.36 16.88 13.19
N ALA A 88 -0.88 17.57 12.18
CA ALA A 88 -1.18 19.00 12.26
C ALA A 88 -2.52 19.26 12.97
N ASN A 89 -2.53 20.15 13.97
CA ASN A 89 -3.75 20.61 14.63
C ASN A 89 -4.25 21.89 13.95
N ALA A 90 -5.05 21.73 12.90
CA ALA A 90 -5.66 22.85 12.20
C ALA A 90 -6.98 23.29 12.85
N LYS A 91 -7.35 24.56 12.67
CA LYS A 91 -8.63 25.15 13.12
C LYS A 91 -9.86 24.50 12.45
N VAL A 92 -9.67 23.86 11.30
CA VAL A 92 -10.68 23.12 10.54
C VAL A 92 -10.24 21.66 10.42
N GLY A 93 -11.18 20.72 10.29
CA GLY A 93 -10.88 19.29 10.17
C GLY A 93 -9.89 18.99 9.06
N ASN A 94 -8.74 18.41 9.41
CA ASN A 94 -7.69 18.02 8.48
C ASN A 94 -7.67 16.51 8.25
N THR A 95 -7.06 16.07 7.15
CA THR A 95 -6.78 14.66 6.87
C THR A 95 -5.38 14.26 7.35
N VAL A 96 -5.22 12.96 7.56
CA VAL A 96 -3.95 12.30 7.89
C VAL A 96 -3.73 11.15 6.93
N SER A 97 -2.51 11.02 6.41
CA SER A 97 -2.15 10.02 5.40
C SER A 97 -1.19 8.99 5.97
N TRP A 98 -1.68 7.78 6.17
CA TRP A 98 -0.87 6.63 6.57
C TRP A 98 -0.28 5.97 5.34
N VAL A 99 1.05 5.81 5.31
CA VAL A 99 1.76 5.12 4.23
C VAL A 99 2.25 3.77 4.72
N PHE A 100 1.97 2.76 3.91
CA PHE A 100 2.30 1.37 4.18
C PHE A 100 3.19 0.80 3.07
N ASP A 101 4.28 0.17 3.48
CA ASP A 101 5.10 -0.65 2.59
C ASP A 101 4.54 -2.06 2.55
N CYS A 102 4.27 -2.55 1.36
CA CYS A 102 3.67 -3.86 1.14
C CYS A 102 4.67 -4.75 0.40
N GLY A 103 4.99 -5.92 0.95
CA GLY A 103 5.85 -6.90 0.28
C GLY A 103 5.16 -7.55 -0.94
N LYS A 104 3.84 -7.74 -0.88
CA LYS A 104 3.08 -8.31 -1.99
C LYS A 104 1.68 -7.72 -2.07
N ILE A 105 1.35 -7.15 -3.23
CA ILE A 105 0.02 -6.65 -3.58
C ILE A 105 -0.53 -7.50 -4.73
N ASP A 106 -1.73 -8.03 -4.55
CA ASP A 106 -2.50 -8.72 -5.58
C ASP A 106 -3.85 -8.00 -5.75
N THR A 107 -4.18 -7.59 -6.98
CA THR A 107 -5.46 -6.96 -7.31
C THR A 107 -6.22 -7.85 -8.29
N ILE A 108 -7.48 -8.11 -7.96
CA ILE A 108 -8.45 -8.76 -8.84
C ILE A 108 -9.47 -7.69 -9.20
N LEU A 109 -9.57 -7.39 -10.50
CA LEU A 109 -10.59 -6.48 -11.00
C LEU A 109 -11.94 -7.21 -11.04
N GLY A 110 -12.99 -6.52 -10.62
CA GLY A 110 -14.35 -7.02 -10.80
C GLY A 110 -14.75 -6.93 -12.27
N THR A 111 -15.52 -7.90 -12.74
CA THR A 111 -16.27 -7.80 -13.99
C THR A 111 -17.69 -7.39 -13.65
N PHE A 112 -18.11 -6.25 -14.19
CA PHE A 112 -19.47 -5.71 -14.12
C PHE A 112 -20.46 -6.56 -14.91
#